data_AF-A0A1Q3FQI1-F1
#
_entry.id   AF-A0A1Q3FQI1-F1
#
_cell.length_a   1.000
_cell.length_b   1.000
_cell.length_c   1.000
_cell.angle_alpha   90.00
_cell.angle_beta   90.00
_cell.angle_gamma   90.00
#
_symmetry.space_group_name_H-M   'P 1'
#
loop_
_entity.id
_entity.type
_entity.pdbx_description
1 polymer ?
#
loop_
_entity_poly.entity_id
_entity_poly.type
_entity_poly.pdbx_seq_one_letter_code
_entity_poly.pdbx_strand_id
1 'polypeptide(L)'
;MKFYAVTLLMALSVLMSCVVGGVAGQSVAEVPPPAVRENDEVQRTYLGVNVYKTEWPCARQGGLCVHRADCKSPTTKSGLCPESANRGVECCYEVMPSQLSMPCNEYQGECMKHCNALGLRRPANDCQEGEHCCVLTF
;
A
#
# COMPACT_ATOMS: atom_id res chain seq x y z
N MET A 1 24.45 4.13 63.85
CA MET A 1 23.25 3.32 63.50
C MET A 1 22.60 3.88 62.22
N LYS A 2 23.26 3.76 61.06
CA LYS A 2 22.74 4.18 59.74
C LYS A 2 23.37 3.43 58.56
N PHE A 3 24.18 2.40 58.82
CA PHE A 3 24.91 1.62 57.80
C PHE A 3 24.33 0.21 57.56
N TYR A 4 23.42 -0.27 58.41
CA TYR A 4 22.85 -1.63 58.29
C TYR A 4 21.61 -1.71 57.38
N ALA A 5 20.96 -0.59 57.05
CA ALA A 5 19.76 -0.57 56.22
C ALA A 5 20.07 -0.60 54.71
N VAL A 6 21.26 -0.18 54.29
CA VAL A 6 21.66 -0.14 52.87
C VAL A 6 22.13 -1.52 52.39
N THR A 7 22.74 -2.32 53.28
CA THR A 7 23.23 -3.66 52.96
C THR A 7 22.12 -4.71 52.82
N LEU A 8 20.94 -4.50 53.41
CA LEU A 8 19.80 -5.42 53.28
C LEU A 8 19.05 -5.30 51.94
N LEU A 9 19.12 -4.14 51.27
CA LEU A 9 18.46 -3.91 49.98
C LEU A 9 19.22 -4.54 48.80
N MET A 10 20.54 -4.70 48.91
CA MET A 10 21.37 -5.27 47.84
C MET A 10 21.31 -6.81 47.76
N ALA A 11 20.77 -7.49 48.77
CA ALA A 11 20.65 -8.95 48.79
C ALA A 11 19.38 -9.48 48.10
N LEU A 12 18.40 -8.61 47.83
CA LEU A 12 17.13 -8.98 47.17
C LEU A 12 17.21 -9.00 45.63
N SER A 13 18.26 -8.43 45.03
CA SER A 13 18.43 -8.39 43.57
C SER A 13 19.17 -9.61 42.99
N VAL A 14 19.64 -10.53 43.83
CA VAL A 14 20.47 -11.70 43.40
C VAL A 14 19.67 -13.01 43.37
N LEU A 15 18.36 -12.97 43.57
CA LEU A 15 17.47 -14.12 43.28
C LEU A 15 17.16 -14.21 41.77
N MET A 16 18.25 -14.46 41.04
CA MET A 16 18.28 -15.44 39.97
C MET A 16 17.26 -16.56 40.20
N SER A 17 16.31 -16.69 39.29
CA SER A 17 15.78 -17.99 38.90
C SER A 17 15.37 -17.93 37.43
N CYS A 18 16.31 -18.37 36.62
CA CYS A 18 16.13 -18.86 35.27
C CYS A 18 14.87 -19.72 35.16
N VAL A 19 13.96 -19.38 34.25
CA VAL A 19 13.11 -20.38 33.61
C VAL A 19 13.05 -20.07 32.13
N VAL A 20 13.81 -20.90 31.42
CA VAL A 20 13.90 -21.03 29.98
C VAL A 20 12.55 -21.50 29.44
N GLY A 21 11.99 -20.73 28.52
CA GLY A 21 10.83 -21.08 27.70
C GLY A 21 10.71 -19.98 26.66
N GLY A 22 11.39 -20.07 25.51
CA GLY A 22 10.93 -20.97 24.47
C GLY A 22 9.82 -20.29 23.67
N VAL A 23 10.17 -19.30 22.86
CA VAL A 23 9.73 -19.14 21.47
C VAL A 23 10.70 -18.13 20.85
N ALA A 24 11.49 -18.58 19.88
CA ALA A 24 12.06 -17.67 18.90
C ALA A 24 10.88 -17.05 18.17
N GLY A 25 10.36 -15.94 18.70
CA GLY A 25 9.40 -15.10 18.01
C GLY A 25 10.09 -14.63 16.74
N GLN A 26 9.67 -15.20 15.62
CA GLN A 26 10.03 -14.72 14.30
C GLN A 26 9.77 -13.22 14.32
N SER A 27 10.82 -12.41 14.16
CA SER A 27 10.65 -11.04 13.74
C SER A 27 10.01 -11.11 12.36
N VAL A 28 8.68 -11.08 12.32
CA VAL A 28 7.97 -10.71 11.11
C VAL A 28 8.51 -9.32 10.83
N ALA A 29 9.37 -9.21 9.83
CA ALA A 29 9.72 -7.92 9.27
C ALA A 29 8.40 -7.36 8.76
N GLU A 30 7.74 -6.55 9.58
CA GLU A 30 6.68 -5.68 9.13
C GLU A 30 7.33 -4.82 8.06
N VAL A 31 7.12 -5.19 6.79
CA VAL A 31 7.50 -4.36 5.66
C VAL A 31 6.79 -3.03 5.91
N PRO A 32 7.53 -1.94 6.19
CA PRO A 32 6.88 -0.67 6.42
C PRO A 32 6.06 -0.35 5.16
N PRO A 33 4.80 0.07 5.29
CA PRO A 33 4.03 0.51 4.14
C PRO A 33 4.87 1.56 3.41
N PRO A 34 4.90 1.53 2.06
CA PRO A 34 5.72 2.45 1.29
C PRO A 34 5.43 3.88 1.77
N ALA A 35 6.49 4.61 2.12
CA ALA A 35 6.39 5.96 2.62
C ALA A 35 5.87 6.87 1.51
N VAL A 36 4.54 6.96 1.39
CA VAL A 36 3.88 7.95 0.53
C VAL A 36 4.05 9.29 1.23
N ARG A 37 4.60 10.27 0.52
CA ARG A 37 4.60 11.66 0.99
C ARG A 37 3.15 12.12 1.09
N GLU A 38 2.65 12.13 2.31
CA GLU A 38 1.29 12.49 2.69
C GLU A 38 1.01 13.94 2.27
N ASN A 39 0.25 14.10 1.19
CA ASN A 39 -0.71 15.20 1.12
C ASN A 39 -1.89 14.65 1.93
N ASP A 40 -2.33 15.30 3.00
CA ASP A 40 -3.18 14.74 4.09
C ASP A 40 -4.47 13.98 3.64
N GLU A 41 -4.82 14.01 2.35
CA GLU A 41 -5.98 13.34 1.76
C GLU A 41 -5.65 12.21 0.77
N VAL A 42 -4.42 12.13 0.22
CA VAL A 42 -4.01 11.05 -0.70
C VAL A 42 -3.50 9.89 0.14
N GLN A 43 -4.34 8.86 0.31
CA GLN A 43 -4.00 7.70 1.13
C GLN A 43 -2.97 6.79 0.47
N ARG A 44 -3.06 6.61 -0.85
CA ARG A 44 -2.16 5.72 -1.60
C ARG A 44 -2.18 6.01 -3.09
N THR A 45 -1.18 5.52 -3.80
CA THR A 45 -1.19 5.47 -5.26
C THR A 45 -1.53 4.05 -5.71
N TYR A 46 -2.50 3.90 -6.60
CA TYR A 46 -2.90 2.61 -7.18
C TYR A 46 -2.81 2.69 -8.70
N LEU A 47 -2.00 1.84 -9.32
CA LEU A 47 -1.76 1.85 -10.77
C LEU A 47 -1.36 3.23 -11.31
N GLY A 48 -0.58 3.99 -10.55
CA GLY A 48 -0.17 5.33 -10.94
C GLY A 48 -1.21 6.43 -10.72
N VAL A 49 -2.37 6.10 -10.14
CA VAL A 49 -3.47 7.02 -9.83
C VAL A 49 -3.48 7.34 -8.36
N ASN A 50 -3.66 8.62 -8.02
CA ASN A 50 -3.82 9.06 -6.64
C ASN A 50 -5.20 8.64 -6.11
N VAL A 51 -5.18 7.75 -5.12
CA VAL A 51 -6.37 7.32 -4.40
C VAL A 51 -6.51 8.16 -3.15
N TYR A 52 -7.60 8.90 -3.09
CA TYR A 52 -7.98 9.73 -1.96
C TYR A 52 -8.57 8.88 -0.84
N LYS A 53 -8.78 9.50 0.32
CA LYS A 53 -9.47 8.87 1.43
C LYS A 53 -10.74 8.16 0.97
N THR A 54 -10.79 6.85 1.19
CA THR A 54 -11.94 6.06 0.78
C THR A 54 -13.10 6.32 1.75
N GLU A 55 -14.15 6.96 1.25
CA GLU A 55 -15.32 7.30 2.05
C GLU A 55 -16.36 6.17 2.05
N TRP A 56 -17.08 6.01 3.16
CA TRP A 56 -18.04 4.92 3.36
C TRP A 56 -19.08 4.78 2.24
N PRO A 57 -19.68 5.86 1.70
CA PRO A 57 -20.63 5.76 0.60
C PRO A 57 -20.03 5.16 -0.68
N CYS A 58 -18.77 5.46 -0.98
CA CYS A 58 -18.04 4.91 -2.11
C CYS A 58 -17.59 3.46 -1.86
N ALA A 59 -17.05 3.19 -0.66
CA ALA A 59 -16.64 1.85 -0.24
C ALA A 59 -17.79 0.84 -0.28
N ARG A 60 -18.99 1.26 0.13
CA ARG A 60 -20.20 0.42 0.09
C ARG A 60 -20.56 -0.03 -1.33
N GLN A 61 -20.26 0.79 -2.33
CA GLN A 61 -20.45 0.44 -3.73
C GLN A 61 -19.31 -0.44 -4.27
N GLY A 62 -18.20 -0.58 -3.55
CA GLY A 62 -17.00 -1.27 -4.01
C GLY A 62 -16.11 -0.40 -4.91
N GLY A 63 -16.22 0.92 -4.82
CA GLY A 63 -15.40 1.86 -5.60
C GLY A 63 -14.24 2.46 -4.81
N LEU A 64 -13.44 3.26 -5.50
CA LEU A 64 -12.33 4.05 -4.97
C LEU A 64 -12.57 5.53 -5.25
N CYS A 65 -12.20 6.39 -4.29
CA CYS A 65 -12.21 7.84 -4.49
C CYS A 65 -10.96 8.26 -5.27
N VAL A 66 -11.13 8.68 -6.53
CA VAL A 66 -10.05 9.12 -7.42
C VAL A 66 -10.44 10.39 -8.15
N HIS A 67 -9.46 11.10 -8.71
CA HIS A 67 -9.76 12.26 -9.54
C HIS A 67 -10.59 11.84 -10.76
N ARG A 68 -11.61 12.61 -11.15
CA ARG A 68 -12.53 12.24 -12.24
C ARG A 68 -11.80 11.98 -13.57
N ALA A 69 -10.67 12.64 -13.81
CA ALA A 69 -9.84 12.42 -15.00
C ALA A 69 -9.17 11.03 -15.05
N ASP A 70 -8.90 10.44 -13.88
CA ASP A 70 -8.26 9.13 -13.75
C ASP A 70 -9.30 8.00 -13.62
N CYS A 71 -10.59 8.31 -13.76
CA CYS A 71 -11.66 7.35 -13.64
C CYS A 71 -12.08 6.79 -15.00
N LYS A 72 -11.97 5.46 -15.17
CA LYS A 72 -12.43 4.75 -16.37
C LYS A 72 -13.92 4.49 -16.33
N SER A 73 -14.41 4.05 -15.18
CA SER A 73 -15.81 3.66 -14.98
C SER A 73 -16.36 4.34 -13.73
N PRO A 74 -17.04 5.49 -13.84
CA PRO A 74 -17.66 6.16 -12.70
C PRO A 74 -18.83 5.34 -12.15
N THR A 75 -19.14 5.53 -10.86
CA THR A 75 -20.32 4.92 -10.25
C THR A 75 -21.62 5.54 -10.77
N THR A 76 -22.73 4.79 -10.71
CA THR A 76 -24.05 5.29 -11.14
C THR A 76 -24.53 6.49 -10.32
N LYS A 77 -24.07 6.61 -9.08
CA LYS A 77 -24.34 7.75 -8.20
C LYS A 77 -23.08 8.60 -8.07
N SER A 78 -23.21 9.91 -8.25
CA SER A 78 -22.16 10.90 -8.00
C SER A 78 -22.21 11.42 -6.56
N GLY A 79 -21.13 12.06 -6.10
CA GLY A 79 -21.04 12.67 -4.78
C GLY A 79 -20.85 11.67 -3.65
N LEU A 80 -20.32 10.48 -3.95
CA LEU A 80 -20.02 9.45 -2.94
C LEU A 80 -18.71 9.69 -2.18
N CYS A 81 -17.91 10.67 -2.63
CA CYS A 81 -16.70 11.16 -1.95
C CYS A 81 -16.84 12.66 -1.60
N PRO A 82 -17.73 13.03 -0.65
CA PRO A 82 -17.97 14.43 -0.28
C PRO A 82 -16.77 15.17 0.33
N GLU A 83 -15.88 14.50 1.07
CA GLU A 83 -14.71 15.14 1.69
C GLU A 83 -13.72 15.66 0.62
N SER A 84 -13.53 14.91 -0.47
CA SER A 84 -12.61 15.28 -1.56
C SER A 84 -13.31 15.87 -2.80
N ALA A 85 -14.62 16.13 -2.73
CA ALA A 85 -15.42 16.63 -3.86
C ALA A 85 -14.92 17.98 -4.41
N ASN A 86 -14.36 18.82 -3.55
CA ASN A 86 -13.77 20.12 -3.90
C ASN A 86 -12.57 20.03 -4.86
N ARG A 87 -11.91 18.86 -4.95
CA ARG A 87 -10.75 18.60 -5.81
C ARG A 87 -11.12 17.86 -7.10
N GLY A 88 -12.41 17.73 -7.42
CA GLY A 88 -12.85 16.98 -8.60
C GLY A 88 -12.74 15.46 -8.44
N VAL A 89 -12.72 14.97 -7.20
CA VAL A 89 -12.72 13.53 -6.87
C VAL A 89 -14.13 12.96 -6.98
N GLU A 90 -14.23 11.77 -7.53
CA GLU A 90 -15.47 11.02 -7.68
C GLU A 90 -15.25 9.55 -7.33
N CYS A 91 -16.32 8.84 -7.00
CA CYS A 91 -16.24 7.40 -6.79
C CYS A 91 -16.16 6.66 -8.13
N CYS A 92 -15.18 5.76 -8.23
CA CYS A 92 -14.86 5.06 -9.45
C CYS A 92 -14.71 3.56 -9.23
N TYR A 93 -15.27 2.74 -10.12
CA TYR A 93 -15.12 1.28 -10.10
C TYR A 93 -13.77 0.84 -10.65
N GLU A 94 -13.36 1.45 -11.76
CA GLU A 94 -12.13 1.14 -12.46
C GLU A 94 -11.35 2.42 -12.70
N VAL A 95 -10.12 2.48 -12.21
CA VAL A 95 -9.22 3.58 -12.54
C VAL A 95 -8.66 3.37 -13.95
N MET A 96 -8.49 4.45 -14.71
CA MET A 96 -7.59 4.42 -15.85
C MET A 96 -6.19 4.42 -15.25
N PRO A 97 -5.34 3.40 -15.50
CA PRO A 97 -3.93 3.54 -15.20
C PRO A 97 -3.48 4.83 -15.88
N SER A 98 -2.86 5.74 -15.13
CA SER A 98 -2.15 6.83 -15.79
C SER A 98 -1.24 6.14 -16.81
N GLN A 99 -1.34 6.51 -18.09
CA GLN A 99 -0.83 5.68 -19.19
C GLN A 99 0.70 5.44 -19.15
N LEU A 100 1.40 5.88 -18.09
CA LEU A 100 2.82 6.14 -18.04
C LEU A 100 3.46 6.10 -16.65
N SER A 101 2.92 5.43 -15.63
CA SER A 101 3.50 5.66 -14.29
C SER A 101 3.79 4.48 -13.38
N MET A 102 4.03 3.27 -13.90
CA MET A 102 4.82 2.30 -13.15
C MET A 102 5.79 1.54 -14.07
N PRO A 103 7.04 1.30 -13.63
CA PRO A 103 7.96 0.43 -14.34
C PRO A 103 7.45 -1.02 -14.34
N CYS A 104 7.86 -1.81 -15.33
CA CYS A 104 7.30 -3.14 -15.58
C CYS A 104 7.55 -4.12 -14.42
N ASN A 105 8.65 -3.94 -13.70
CA ASN A 105 8.98 -4.71 -12.51
C ASN A 105 7.94 -4.60 -11.37
N GLU A 106 7.26 -3.46 -11.24
CA GLU A 106 6.19 -3.26 -10.25
C GLU A 106 4.96 -4.11 -10.57
N TYR A 107 4.76 -4.44 -11.85
CA TYR A 107 3.77 -5.40 -12.28
C TYR A 107 4.24 -6.86 -12.14
N GLN A 108 5.44 -7.09 -11.59
CA GLN A 108 6.11 -8.41 -11.59
C GLN A 108 6.20 -8.99 -13.00
N GLY A 109 6.40 -8.11 -13.99
CA GLY A 109 6.49 -8.46 -15.39
C GLY A 109 7.89 -8.24 -15.95
N GLU A 110 8.06 -8.66 -17.20
CA GLU A 110 9.25 -8.43 -18.00
C GLU A 110 8.88 -7.75 -19.33
N CYS A 111 9.73 -6.85 -19.80
CA CYS A 111 9.56 -6.21 -21.10
C CYS A 111 9.90 -7.21 -22.20
N MET A 112 8.91 -7.55 -23.03
CA MET A 112 9.05 -8.51 -24.12
C MET A 112 8.35 -7.98 -25.37
N LYS A 113 8.79 -8.41 -26.56
CA LYS A 113 8.13 -8.05 -27.83
C LYS A 113 6.70 -8.61 -27.93
N HIS A 114 6.48 -9.81 -27.39
CA HIS A 114 5.21 -10.51 -27.45
C HIS A 114 4.87 -11.16 -26.11
N CYS A 115 3.66 -10.92 -25.61
CA CYS A 115 3.11 -11.66 -24.48
C CYS A 115 2.30 -12.86 -24.99
N ASN A 116 2.42 -14.02 -24.34
CA ASN A 116 1.68 -15.24 -24.70
C ASN A 116 0.15 -15.07 -24.67
N ALA A 117 -0.35 -14.17 -23.83
CA ALA A 117 -1.75 -13.81 -23.77
C ALA A 117 -1.92 -12.30 -23.65
N LEU A 118 -2.92 -11.74 -24.36
CA LEU A 118 -3.24 -10.31 -24.31
C LEU A 118 -3.64 -9.85 -22.90
N GLY A 119 -4.21 -10.73 -22.08
CA GLY A 119 -4.57 -10.46 -20.69
C GLY A 119 -3.39 -10.26 -19.73
N LEU A 120 -2.16 -10.61 -20.17
CA LEU A 120 -0.94 -10.44 -19.37
C LEU A 120 -0.20 -9.13 -19.66
N ARG A 121 -0.67 -8.34 -20.63
CA ARG A 121 -0.04 -7.08 -21.01
C ARG A 121 -0.40 -5.96 -20.04
N ARG A 122 0.61 -5.22 -19.56
CA ARG A 122 0.45 -4.05 -18.70
C ARG A 122 1.03 -2.78 -19.34
N PRO A 123 0.46 -1.60 -19.06
CA PRO A 123 1.04 -0.33 -19.49
C PRO A 123 2.22 0.02 -18.57
N ALA A 124 3.44 -0.14 -19.06
CA ALA A 124 4.67 0.25 -18.35
C ALA A 124 5.40 1.36 -19.10
N ASN A 125 6.18 2.17 -18.39
CA ASN A 125 6.87 3.34 -18.94
C ASN A 125 8.37 3.11 -19.23
N ASP A 126 8.90 1.94 -18.88
CA ASP A 126 10.31 1.56 -18.97
C ASP A 126 10.63 0.58 -20.11
N CYS A 127 9.61 0.03 -20.79
CA CYS A 127 9.82 -0.84 -21.94
C CYS A 127 10.18 -0.04 -23.20
N GLN A 128 11.02 -0.62 -24.06
CA GLN A 128 11.44 0.04 -25.31
C GLN A 128 10.29 0.11 -26.34
N GLU A 129 10.49 0.91 -27.38
CA GLU A 129 9.53 1.02 -28.48
C GLU A 129 9.34 -0.34 -29.17
N GLY A 130 8.09 -0.82 -29.23
CA GLY A 130 7.76 -2.16 -29.75
C GLY A 130 7.80 -3.29 -28.71
N GLU A 131 8.13 -2.99 -27.45
CA GLU A 131 8.03 -3.92 -26.33
C GLU A 131 6.80 -3.64 -25.45
N HIS A 132 6.36 -4.66 -24.75
CA HIS A 132 5.21 -4.64 -23.87
C HIS A 132 5.57 -5.29 -22.54
N CYS A 133 5.08 -4.73 -21.43
CA CYS A 133 5.24 -5.35 -20.13
C CYS A 133 4.34 -6.58 -20.02
N CYS A 134 4.93 -7.76 -19.88
CA CYS A 134 4.21 -9.03 -19.78
C CYS A 134 4.33 -9.59 -18.36
N VAL A 135 3.21 -9.80 -17.68
CA VAL A 135 3.19 -10.43 -16.34
C VAL A 135 3.49 -11.92 -16.49
N LEU A 136 4.50 -12.41 -15.77
CA LEU A 136 4.91 -13.81 -15.78
C LEU A 136 4.10 -14.58 -14.73
N THR A 137 3.12 -15.36 -15.18
CA THR A 137 2.39 -16.33 -14.32
C THR A 137 3.12 -17.66 -14.35
N PHE A 138 3.58 -18.12 -13.18
CA PHE A 138 4.21 -19.44 -12.99
C PHE A 138 3.17 -20.54 -12.73
#